data_AF-A0A7J6QGY3-F1
#
_entry.id   AF-A0A7J6QGY3-F1
#
_cell.length_a   1.000
_cell.length_b   1.000
_cell.length_c   1.000
_cell.angle_alpha   90.00
_cell.angle_beta   90.00
_cell.angle_gamma   90.00
#
_symmetry.space_group_name_H-M   'P 1'
#
loop_
_entity.id
_entity.type
_entity.pdbx_description
1 polymer ?
#
loop_
_entity_poly.entity_id
_entity_poly.type
_entity_poly.pdbx_seq_one_letter_code
_entity_poly.pdbx_strand_id
1 'polypeptide(L)'
;CAVFGKRIGDRLPVEGHIDVDQARQPEQRAPRRKSVGSVELAEHNSPSNCWIALYGSVYDFSDYSSEHPGGSSAIEEGCGKDATETFKQVHTASLVGDMGFEPIGVLEEEEESASVDARHRRANDEL
;
A
#
# COMPACT_ATOMS: atom_id res chain seq x y z
N CYS A 1 -33.18 29.74 44.28
CA CYS A 1 -34.53 30.31 44.11
C CYS A 1 -35.26 29.52 43.03
N ALA A 2 -36.54 29.18 43.21
CA ALA A 2 -37.31 28.41 42.24
C ALA A 2 -38.76 28.88 42.16
N VAL A 3 -39.28 29.10 40.94
CA VAL A 3 -40.72 29.23 40.65
C VAL A 3 -41.03 28.79 39.20
N PHE A 4 -42.04 27.91 39.08
CA PHE A 4 -42.88 27.44 37.94
C PHE A 4 -42.97 28.35 36.67
N GLY A 5 -43.27 27.92 35.42
CA GLY A 5 -43.78 26.66 34.83
C GLY A 5 -45.25 26.79 34.29
N LYS A 6 -45.73 26.25 33.14
CA LYS A 6 -45.19 25.43 32.03
C LYS A 6 -46.23 25.33 30.86
N ARG A 7 -46.08 25.99 29.68
CA ARG A 7 -46.92 25.77 28.44
C ARG A 7 -46.07 25.84 27.15
N ILE A 8 -45.90 24.79 26.33
CA ILE A 8 -46.82 23.94 25.53
C ILE A 8 -46.96 24.44 24.07
N GLY A 9 -46.25 23.75 23.16
CA GLY A 9 -46.73 23.31 21.85
C GLY A 9 -46.81 24.28 20.68
N ASP A 10 -45.98 24.07 19.65
CA ASP A 10 -46.50 23.80 18.30
C ASP A 10 -45.55 22.90 17.47
N ARG A 11 -46.13 22.26 16.43
CA ARG A 11 -45.73 21.11 15.60
C ARG A 11 -44.28 20.93 15.14
N LEU A 12 -43.88 19.66 15.14
CA LEU A 12 -42.88 19.07 14.22
C LEU A 12 -43.33 19.20 12.75
N PRO A 13 -42.40 19.42 11.81
CA PRO A 13 -42.39 18.72 10.53
C PRO A 13 -41.46 17.50 10.63
N VAL A 14 -41.97 16.33 10.23
CA VAL A 14 -41.20 15.09 10.09
C VAL A 14 -40.93 14.82 8.61
N GLU A 15 -39.75 15.21 8.15
CA GLU A 15 -39.16 14.85 6.85
C GLU A 15 -37.65 15.17 6.98
N GLY A 16 -36.70 14.26 6.85
CA GLY A 16 -36.81 12.88 6.36
C GLY A 16 -35.72 12.59 5.33
N HIS A 17 -34.45 12.80 5.67
CA HIS A 17 -33.33 12.32 4.85
C HIS A 17 -32.29 11.62 5.71
N ILE A 18 -31.95 10.41 5.26
CA ILE A 18 -30.99 9.49 5.88
C ILE A 18 -29.73 9.59 5.04
N ASP A 19 -28.66 10.13 5.61
CA ASP A 19 -27.31 9.96 5.10
C ASP A 19 -26.46 9.34 6.21
N VAL A 20 -26.56 8.00 6.30
CA VAL A 20 -25.62 7.18 7.07
C VAL A 20 -24.37 7.01 6.20
N ASP A 21 -23.58 8.07 6.11
CA ASP A 21 -22.19 7.99 5.65
C ASP A 21 -21.27 8.88 6.48
N GLN A 22 -20.98 8.39 7.69
CA GLN A 22 -19.66 8.59 8.27
C GLN A 22 -19.00 7.21 8.26
N ALA A 23 -18.53 6.80 7.09
CA ALA A 23 -17.85 5.53 6.91
C ALA A 23 -16.69 5.38 7.92
N ARG A 24 -16.79 4.31 8.71
CA ARG A 24 -15.79 3.71 9.61
C ARG A 24 -14.36 4.23 9.40
N GLN A 25 -13.81 4.88 10.41
CA GLN A 25 -12.36 4.99 10.54
C GLN A 25 -11.79 3.59 10.84
N PRO A 26 -10.89 3.01 10.02
CA PRO A 26 -10.18 1.80 10.39
C PRO A 26 -9.01 2.17 11.29
N GLU A 27 -9.29 2.20 12.60
CA GLU A 27 -8.29 2.37 13.65
C GLU A 27 -7.23 1.23 13.62
N GLN A 28 -6.08 1.56 13.04
CA GLN A 28 -4.74 1.01 13.31
C GLN A 28 -4.66 -0.49 13.69
N ARG A 29 -4.81 -1.38 12.70
CA ARG A 29 -4.04 -2.64 12.72
C ARG A 29 -2.55 -2.27 12.66
N ALA A 30 -1.71 -2.98 13.43
CA ALA A 30 -0.25 -2.87 13.33
C ALA A 30 0.18 -2.85 11.86
N PRO A 31 1.14 -1.98 11.46
CA PRO A 31 1.34 -1.59 10.08
C PRO A 31 1.57 -2.83 9.22
N ARG A 32 0.54 -3.20 8.45
CA ARG A 32 0.68 -4.22 7.44
C ARG A 32 1.56 -3.59 6.37
N ARG A 33 2.80 -4.08 6.26
CA ARG A 33 3.67 -3.80 5.13
C ARG A 33 2.82 -3.90 3.88
N LYS A 34 2.76 -2.82 3.10
CA LYS A 34 1.99 -2.82 1.86
C LYS A 34 2.56 -3.93 0.99
N SER A 35 1.69 -4.63 0.28
CA SER A 35 2.13 -5.55 -0.75
C SER A 35 2.01 -4.79 -2.08
N VAL A 36 3.08 -4.82 -2.88
CA VAL A 36 3.23 -4.03 -4.10
C VAL A 36 3.34 -5.00 -5.26
N GLY A 37 2.42 -4.93 -6.21
CA GLY A 37 2.46 -5.78 -7.40
C GLY A 37 3.59 -5.39 -8.35
N SER A 38 4.04 -6.33 -9.18
CA SER A 38 5.00 -6.08 -10.26
C SER A 38 4.54 -4.98 -11.24
N VAL A 39 3.23 -4.91 -11.50
CA VAL A 39 2.59 -3.87 -12.33
C VAL A 39 2.66 -2.50 -11.66
N GLU A 40 2.31 -2.40 -10.37
CA GLU A 40 2.37 -1.15 -9.60
C GLU A 40 3.81 -0.65 -9.53
N LEU A 41 4.77 -1.53 -9.21
CA LEU A 41 6.19 -1.19 -9.23
C LEU A 41 6.62 -0.56 -10.57
N ALA A 42 6.19 -1.14 -11.71
CA ALA A 42 6.55 -0.67 -13.04
C ALA A 42 5.99 0.73 -13.40
N GLU A 43 4.98 1.25 -12.70
CA GLU A 43 4.50 2.62 -12.86
C GLU A 43 5.47 3.65 -12.23
N HIS A 44 6.28 3.24 -11.26
CA HIS A 44 7.26 4.07 -10.55
C HIS A 44 8.66 3.98 -11.20
N ASN A 45 8.72 4.33 -12.49
CA ASN A 45 9.89 4.16 -13.37
C ASN A 45 10.62 5.46 -13.76
N SER A 46 10.35 6.59 -13.09
CA SER A 46 10.84 7.92 -13.46
C SER A 46 11.84 8.47 -12.44
N PRO A 47 12.78 9.35 -12.80
CA PRO A 47 13.81 9.82 -11.85
C PRO A 47 13.24 10.57 -10.63
N SER A 48 12.08 11.23 -10.78
CA SER A 48 11.34 11.90 -9.70
C SER A 48 10.25 11.03 -9.06
N ASN A 49 10.13 9.77 -9.45
CA ASN A 49 9.18 8.78 -8.93
C ASN A 49 9.74 7.37 -9.23
N CYS A 50 10.80 7.01 -8.52
CA CYS A 50 11.62 5.82 -8.77
C CYS A 50 11.49 4.85 -7.59
N TRP A 51 10.79 3.74 -7.80
CA TRP A 51 10.79 2.64 -6.84
C TRP A 51 11.62 1.48 -7.37
N ILE A 52 12.34 0.82 -6.46
CA ILE A 52 13.19 -0.33 -6.79
C ILE A 52 12.89 -1.45 -5.80
N ALA A 53 12.66 -2.66 -6.31
CA ALA A 53 12.61 -3.85 -5.49
C ALA A 53 14.03 -4.39 -5.25
N LEU A 54 14.34 -4.63 -3.98
CA LEU A 54 15.61 -5.18 -3.50
C LEU A 54 15.28 -6.25 -2.44
N TYR A 55 15.70 -7.49 -2.70
CA TYR A 55 15.49 -8.65 -1.82
C TYR A 55 14.02 -8.86 -1.42
N GLY A 56 13.08 -8.68 -2.37
CA GLY A 56 11.64 -8.81 -2.14
C GLY A 56 10.99 -7.68 -1.32
N SER A 57 11.73 -6.61 -1.01
CA SER A 57 11.21 -5.38 -0.40
C SER A 57 11.30 -4.21 -1.39
N VAL A 58 10.28 -3.35 -1.42
CA VAL A 58 10.21 -2.19 -2.32
C VAL A 58 10.61 -0.92 -1.57
N TYR A 59 11.51 -0.14 -2.17
CA TYR A 59 12.08 1.09 -1.58
C TYR A 59 11.91 2.27 -2.54
N ASP A 60 11.76 3.47 -1.97
CA ASP A 60 11.75 4.73 -2.73
C ASP A 60 13.19 5.25 -2.89
N PHE A 61 13.57 5.58 -4.12
CA PHE A 61 14.86 6.19 -4.45
C PHE A 61 14.72 7.53 -5.18
N SER A 62 13.51 8.10 -5.25
CA SER A 62 13.21 9.33 -6.00
C SER A 62 14.13 10.49 -5.61
N ASP A 63 14.22 10.81 -4.31
CA ASP A 63 15.08 11.88 -3.81
C ASP A 63 16.58 11.52 -3.84
N TYR A 64 16.93 10.24 -3.63
CA TYR A 64 18.32 9.78 -3.54
C TYR A 64 19.03 9.63 -4.90
N SER A 65 18.27 9.58 -6.00
CA SER A 65 18.77 9.38 -7.36
C SER A 65 20.00 10.24 -7.72
N SER A 66 20.01 11.51 -7.29
CA SER A 66 21.10 12.47 -7.58
C SER A 66 22.25 12.43 -6.58
N GLU A 67 22.06 11.84 -5.40
CA GLU A 67 23.06 11.75 -4.32
C GLU A 67 23.84 10.42 -4.35
N HIS A 68 23.39 9.45 -5.16
CA HIS A 68 23.99 8.13 -5.26
C HIS A 68 25.45 8.17 -5.78
N PRO A 69 26.43 7.62 -5.03
CA PRO A 69 27.84 7.64 -5.44
C PRO A 69 28.17 6.91 -6.74
N GLY A 70 27.33 5.96 -7.17
CA GLY A 70 27.43 5.31 -8.49
C GLY A 70 26.86 6.12 -9.66
N GLY A 71 26.32 7.32 -9.40
CA GLY A 71 25.60 8.14 -10.37
C GLY A 71 24.11 7.79 -10.47
N SER A 72 23.32 8.74 -10.96
CA SER A 72 21.86 8.59 -11.10
C SER A 72 21.46 7.47 -12.07
N SER A 73 22.21 7.32 -13.17
CA SER A 73 21.95 6.32 -14.22
C SER A 73 21.79 4.90 -13.65
N ALA A 74 22.57 4.53 -12.64
CA ALA A 74 22.49 3.21 -12.02
C ALA A 74 21.19 2.96 -11.23
N ILE A 75 20.56 4.03 -10.72
CA ILE A 75 19.23 4.01 -10.11
C ILE A 75 18.17 4.06 -11.21
N GLU A 76 18.33 4.96 -12.20
CA GLU A 76 17.41 5.13 -13.34
C GLU A 76 17.21 3.84 -14.15
N GLU A 77 18.25 3.02 -14.35
CA GLU A 77 18.15 1.71 -15.00
C GLU A 77 17.32 0.69 -14.18
N GLY A 78 17.37 0.80 -12.86
CA GLY A 78 16.66 -0.05 -11.90
C GLY A 78 15.23 0.41 -11.55
N CYS A 79 14.85 1.66 -11.87
CA CYS A 79 13.53 2.20 -11.55
C CYS A 79 12.41 1.34 -12.16
N GLY A 80 11.39 1.06 -11.34
CA GLY A 80 10.22 0.27 -11.67
C GLY A 80 10.48 -1.23 -11.84
N LYS A 81 11.57 -1.76 -11.29
CA LYS A 81 11.98 -3.18 -11.45
C LYS A 81 12.56 -3.75 -10.15
N ASP A 82 12.72 -5.06 -10.11
CA ASP A 82 13.68 -5.69 -9.21
C ASP A 82 15.10 -5.47 -9.76
N ALA A 83 15.95 -4.84 -8.95
CA ALA A 83 17.36 -4.63 -9.25
C ALA A 83 18.26 -5.46 -8.32
N THR A 84 17.72 -6.49 -7.67
CA THR A 84 18.40 -7.26 -6.63
C THR A 84 19.69 -7.90 -7.16
N GLU A 85 19.70 -8.43 -8.38
CA GLU A 85 20.90 -9.04 -8.99
C GLU A 85 22.00 -8.02 -9.30
N THR A 86 21.63 -6.84 -9.81
CA THR A 86 22.58 -5.75 -10.07
C THR A 86 23.13 -5.20 -8.76
N PHE A 87 22.27 -4.96 -7.78
CA PHE A 87 22.66 -4.44 -6.47
C PHE A 87 23.64 -5.37 -5.74
N LYS A 88 23.40 -6.69 -5.75
CA LYS A 88 24.28 -7.71 -5.14
C LYS A 88 25.72 -7.71 -5.67
N GLN A 89 25.98 -7.21 -6.89
CA GLN A 89 27.31 -7.20 -7.49
C GLN A 89 28.20 -6.06 -6.97
N VAL A 90 27.59 -4.99 -6.45
CA VAL A 90 28.28 -3.75 -6.03
C VAL A 90 28.06 -3.40 -4.57
N HIS A 91 26.99 -3.89 -3.93
CA HIS A 91 26.58 -3.53 -2.58
C HIS A 91 26.19 -4.75 -1.74
N THR A 92 26.32 -4.62 -0.42
CA THR A 92 25.87 -5.63 0.56
C THR A 92 24.38 -5.45 0.87
N ALA A 93 23.68 -6.55 1.16
CA ALA A 93 22.24 -6.53 1.44
C ALA A 93 21.84 -5.61 2.59
N SER A 94 22.69 -5.48 3.62
CA SER A 94 22.43 -4.61 4.77
C SER A 94 22.48 -3.13 4.45
N LEU A 95 23.21 -2.71 3.40
CA LEU A 95 23.52 -1.29 3.13
C LEU A 95 22.27 -0.42 3.02
N VAL A 96 21.18 -0.93 2.44
CA VAL A 96 19.90 -0.21 2.34
C VAL A 96 19.34 0.13 3.73
N GLY A 97 19.41 -0.82 4.67
CA GLY A 97 19.01 -0.62 6.05
C GLY A 97 20.00 0.22 6.87
N ASP A 98 21.31 0.05 6.66
CA ASP A 98 22.35 0.84 7.31
C ASP A 98 22.31 2.33 6.89
N MET A 99 21.89 2.62 5.65
CA MET A 99 21.62 3.98 5.17
C MET A 99 20.27 4.54 5.66
N GLY A 100 19.44 3.75 6.33
CA GLY A 100 18.16 4.17 6.90
C GLY A 100 16.98 4.19 5.94
N PHE A 101 17.04 3.50 4.79
CA PHE A 101 15.89 3.37 3.89
C PHE A 101 14.82 2.45 4.50
N GLU A 102 13.62 2.98 4.70
CA GLU A 102 12.46 2.19 5.12
C GLU A 102 11.76 1.57 3.90
N PRO A 103 11.41 0.27 3.92
CA PRO A 103 10.68 -0.35 2.82
C PRO A 103 9.22 0.14 2.81
N ILE A 104 8.77 0.63 1.65
CA ILE A 104 7.36 0.98 1.38
C ILE A 104 6.47 -0.25 1.57
N GLY A 105 6.98 -1.40 1.12
CA GLY A 105 6.25 -2.65 1.07
C GLY A 105 7.13 -3.86 0.77
N VAL A 106 6.46 -4.99 0.56
CA VAL A 106 7.04 -6.22 0.00
C VAL A 106 6.57 -6.38 -1.44
N LEU A 107 7.44 -6.84 -2.32
CA LEU A 107 7.06 -7.18 -3.70
C LEU A 107 6.18 -8.44 -3.66
N GLU A 108 5.01 -8.39 -4.28
CA GLU A 108 4.22 -9.60 -4.52
C GLU A 108 4.85 -10.37 -5.68
N GLU A 109 5.71 -11.33 -5.35
CA GLU A 109 6.02 -12.44 -6.25
C GLU A 109 4.71 -13.21 -6.52
N GLU A 110 4.42 -13.52 -7.79
CA GLU A 110 3.15 -14.12 -8.23
C GLU A 110 3.00 -15.62 -7.86
N GLU A 111 3.20 -15.95 -6.58
CA GLU A 111 3.09 -17.30 -6.03
C GLU A 111 1.70 -17.47 -5.34
N GLU A 112 0.76 -18.04 -6.10
CA GLU A 112 -0.50 -18.64 -5.60
C GLU A 112 -1.53 -17.77 -4.83
N SER A 113 -1.73 -16.51 -5.21
CA SER A 113 -2.99 -15.80 -4.86
C SER A 113 -4.24 -16.40 -5.54
N ALA A 114 -4.06 -17.31 -6.50
CA ALA A 114 -5.13 -17.98 -7.26
C ALA A 114 -5.69 -19.30 -6.67
N SER A 115 -5.15 -19.82 -5.56
CA SER A 115 -5.49 -21.18 -5.06
C SER A 115 -6.52 -21.26 -3.93
N VAL A 116 -7.09 -20.14 -3.46
CA VAL A 116 -7.98 -20.14 -2.28
C VAL A 116 -9.49 -20.17 -2.60
N ASP A 117 -9.92 -19.92 -3.85
CA ASP A 117 -11.32 -20.11 -4.27
C ASP A 117 -11.47 -21.12 -5.43
N ALA A 118 -10.99 -22.33 -5.19
CA ALA A 118 -11.13 -23.48 -6.10
C ALA A 118 -11.87 -24.66 -5.44
N ARG A 119 -12.82 -24.41 -4.53
CA ARG A 119 -13.48 -25.46 -3.73
C ARG A 119 -15.01 -25.38 -3.60
N HIS A 120 -15.74 -24.56 -4.37
CA HIS A 120 -17.22 -24.58 -4.32
C HIS A 120 -17.97 -24.36 -5.64
N ARG A 121 -17.71 -25.24 -6.63
CA ARG A 121 -18.74 -25.81 -7.54
C ARG A 121 -18.08 -26.76 -8.56
N ARG A 122 -17.79 -28.01 -8.14
CA ARG A 122 -17.79 -29.14 -9.09
C ARG A 122 -19.18 -29.77 -9.07
N ALA A 123 -19.65 -30.15 -10.25
CA ALA A 123 -20.97 -30.72 -10.44
C ALA A 123 -21.12 -32.04 -9.64
N ASN A 124 -22.24 -32.16 -8.92
CA ASN A 124 -22.93 -33.44 -8.87
C ASN A 124 -23.78 -33.52 -10.14
N ASP A 125 -23.15 -33.99 -11.20
CA ASP A 125 -23.85 -34.75 -12.23
C ASP A 125 -23.93 -36.22 -11.75
N GLU A 126 -24.87 -36.99 -12.28
CA GLU A 126 -25.02 -38.44 -12.09
C GLU A 126 -25.45 -38.96 -10.69
N LEU A 127 -26.78 -38.91 -10.41
CA LEU A 127 -27.62 -40.11 -10.18
C LEU A 127 -29.12 -39.77 -10.06
#